data_AF-A0A968W090-F1
#
_entry.id   AF-A0A968W090-F1
#
_cell.length_a   1.000
_cell.length_b   1.000
_cell.length_c   1.000
_cell.angle_alpha   90.00
_cell.angle_beta   90.00
_cell.angle_gamma   90.00
#
_symmetry.space_group_name_H-M   'P 1'
#
loop_
_entity.id
_entity.type
_entity.pdbx_description
1 polymer ?
#
loop_
_entity_poly.entity_id
_entity_poly.type
_entity_poly.pdbx_seq_one_letter_code
_entity_poly.pdbx_strand_id
1 'polypeptide(L)' 'MAKRVLVTGGTGYIGSHTAVELINEGYEVLIVDNLCNSSKRQF' A
#
# COMPACT_ATOMS: atom_id res chain seq x y z
N MET A 1 19.49 -9.06 4.30
CA MET A 1 18.07 -9.27 4.64
C MET A 1 17.30 -8.06 4.13
N ALA A 2 16.19 -8.27 3.41
CA ALA A 2 15.28 -7.18 3.06
C ALA A 2 14.61 -6.64 4.33
N LYS A 3 14.50 -5.31 4.47
CA LYS A 3 13.77 -4.69 5.58
C LYS A 3 12.26 -4.83 5.32
N ARG A 4 11.51 -5.18 6.37
CA ARG A 4 10.04 -5.31 6.31
C ARG A 4 9.35 -4.02 6.70
N VAL A 5 8.34 -3.61 5.94
CA VAL A 5 7.54 -2.41 6.19
C VAL A 5 6.05 -2.76 6.19
N LEU A 6 5.31 -2.32 7.22
CA LEU A 6 3.86 -2.39 7.29
C LEU A 6 3.26 -1.08 6.78
N VAL A 7 2.43 -1.16 5.75
CA VAL A 7 1.69 -0.01 5.20
C VAL A 7 0.22 -0.15 5.52
N THR A 8 -0.28 0.69 6.43
CA THR A 8 -1.72 0.81 6.70
C THR A 8 -2.39 1.73 5.69
N GLY A 9 -3.58 1.38 5.20
CA GLY A 9 -4.24 2.18 4.17
C GLY A 9 -3.57 2.05 2.79
N GLY A 10 -2.83 0.95 2.57
CA GLY A 10 -2.03 0.72 1.36
C GLY A 10 -2.83 0.53 0.07
N THR A 11 -4.17 0.46 0.15
CA THR A 11 -5.04 0.44 -1.04
C THR A 11 -5.61 1.82 -1.38
N GLY A 12 -5.40 2.82 -0.54
CA GLY A 12 -5.71 4.22 -0.84
C GLY A 12 -4.65 4.88 -1.71
N TYR A 13 -4.97 6.05 -2.28
CA TYR A 13 -4.11 6.77 -3.24
C TYR A 13 -2.65 6.93 -2.77
N ILE A 14 -2.45 7.43 -1.55
CA ILE A 14 -1.08 7.65 -1.04
C ILE A 14 -0.42 6.31 -0.73
N GLY A 15 -1.12 5.44 0.01
CA GLY A 15 -0.57 4.16 0.45
C GLY A 15 -0.16 3.24 -0.70
N SER A 16 -0.92 3.22 -1.80
CA SER A 16 -0.61 2.39 -2.97
C SER A 16 0.65 2.87 -3.69
N HIS A 17 0.81 4.18 -3.88
CA HIS A 17 2.01 4.75 -4.49
C HIS A 17 3.24 4.57 -3.59
N THR A 18 3.10 4.76 -2.28
CA THR A 18 4.19 4.50 -1.32
C THR A 18 4.60 3.03 -1.32
N ALA A 19 3.66 2.08 -1.39
CA ALA A 19 3.97 0.66 -1.45
C ALA A 19 4.77 0.28 -2.71
N VAL A 20 4.44 0.85 -3.86
CA VAL A 20 5.20 0.65 -5.11
C VAL A 20 6.64 1.13 -4.97
N GLU A 21 6.83 2.34 -4.43
CA GLU A 21 8.18 2.90 -4.27
C GLU A 21 9.03 2.08 -3.30
N LEU A 22 8.44 1.64 -2.17
CA LEU A 22 9.12 0.76 -1.22
C LEU A 22 9.50 -0.59 -1.85
N ILE A 23 8.65 -1.16 -2.70
CA ILE A 23 8.98 -2.40 -3.42
C ILE A 23 10.15 -2.16 -4.39
N ASN A 24 10.14 -1.05 -5.12
CA ASN A 24 11.23 -0.68 -6.05
C ASN A 24 12.58 -0.51 -5.34
N GLU A 25 12.56 0.00 -4.11
CA GLU A 25 13.73 0.15 -3.24
C GLU A 25 14.14 -1.16 -2.52
N GLY A 26 13.47 -2.28 -2.80
CA GLY A 26 13.83 -3.61 -2.29
C GLY A 26 13.32 -3.93 -0.89
N TYR A 27 12.32 -3.21 -0.40
CA TYR A 27 11.64 -3.53 0.86
C TYR A 27 10.61 -4.66 0.66
N GLU A 28 10.43 -5.48 1.70
CA GLU A 28 9.31 -6.42 1.78
C GLU A 28 8.12 -5.67 2.41
N VAL A 29 7.06 -5.47 1.64
CA VAL A 29 5.90 -4.67 2.05
C VAL A 29 4.72 -5.56 2.42
N LEU A 30 4.17 -5.34 3.63
CA LEU A 30 2.90 -5.90 4.08
C LEU A 30 1.86 -4.79 4.12
N ILE A 31 0.73 -4.97 3.43
CA ILE A 31 -0.37 -4.00 3.42
C ILE A 31 -1.49 -4.46 4.35
N VAL A 32 -2.01 -3.54 5.16
CA VAL A 32 -3.27 -3.72 5.91
C VAL A 32 -4.21 -2.59 5.57
N ASP A 33 -5.41 -2.92 5.11
CA ASP A 33 -6.43 -1.94 4.75
C ASP A 33 -7.81 -2.50 5.08
N ASN A 34 -8.70 -1.65 5.59
CA ASN A 34 -10.07 -2.01 5.92
C ASN A 34 -11.07 -1.61 4.83
N LEU A 35 -10.59 -0.98 3.74
CA LEU A 35 -11.38 -0.59 2.57
C LEU A 35 -12.53 0.37 2.88
N CYS A 36 -12.54 1.05 4.03
CA CYS A 36 -13.71 1.81 4.49
C CYS A 36 -14.07 3.00 3.59
N ASN A 37 -13.09 3.55 2.88
CA ASN A 37 -13.25 4.65 1.93
C ASN A 37 -13.02 4.20 0.47
N SER A 38 -13.17 2.90 0.19
CA SER A 38 -13.06 2.38 -1.16
C SER A 38 -14.42 2.47 -1.86
N SER A 39 -14.43 3.09 -3.04
CA SER A 39 -15.61 3.20 -3.88
C SER A 39 -15.33 2.53 -5.21
N LYS A 40 -16.17 1.56 -5.59
CA LYS A 40 -16.13 0.95 -6.93
C LYS A 40 -16.70 1.85 -8.02
N ARG A 41 -16.99 3.13 -7.72
CA ARG A 41 -17.53 4.07 -8.71
C ARG A 41 -16.49 4.30 -9.80
N GLN A 42 -16.53 3.44 -10.80
CA GLN A 42 -16.12 3.73 -12.15
C GLN A 42 -17.38 4.23 -12.85
N PHE A 43 -17.33 5.49 -13.28
CA PHE A 43 -18.39 6.28 -13.91
C PHE A 43 -19.44 6.85 -12.94
#